data_AF-A0A086ST20-F1
#
_entry.id   AF-A0A086ST20-F1
#
_cell.length_a   1.000
_cell.length_b   1.000
_cell.length_c   1.000
_cell.angle_alpha   90.00
_cell.angle_beta   90.00
_cell.angle_gamma   90.00
#
_symmetry.space_group_name_H-M   'P 1'
#
loop_
_entity.id
_entity.type
_entity.pdbx_description
1 polymer ?
#
loop_
_entity_poly.entity_id
_entity_poly.type
_entity_poly.pdbx_seq_one_letter_code
_entity_poly.pdbx_strand_id
1 'polypeptide(L)'
;MQLLWERLPRLENIVYEPWRVSRRSLKIMYDKELASAIQDALPSHVRTVSNFEVFNDQLALTLRSDAQYWGLITTNPIADIKLVRAFASKSRDFEHLPISHMIDAR
;
A
#
# COMPACT_ATOMS: atom_id res chain seq x y z
N MET A 1 -8.91 -4.70 -9.06
CA MET A 1 -7.59 -5.37 -9.11
C MET A 1 -7.53 -6.57 -10.08
N GLN A 2 -8.60 -7.35 -10.31
CA GLN A 2 -8.61 -8.53 -11.21
C GLN A 2 -8.07 -8.31 -12.61
N LEU A 3 -8.56 -7.25 -13.24
CA LEU A 3 -8.12 -6.84 -14.57
C LEU A 3 -6.62 -6.52 -14.63
N LEU A 4 -6.01 -6.03 -13.54
CA LEU A 4 -4.59 -5.68 -13.52
C LEU A 4 -3.71 -6.94 -13.57
N TRP A 5 -4.08 -8.01 -12.87
CA TRP A 5 -3.33 -9.27 -12.94
C TRP A 5 -3.41 -9.92 -14.32
N GLU A 6 -4.58 -9.87 -14.96
CA GLU A 6 -4.77 -10.37 -16.32
C GLU A 6 -3.94 -9.58 -17.34
N ARG A 7 -3.84 -8.26 -17.16
CA ARG A 7 -3.12 -7.38 -18.09
C ARG A 7 -1.61 -7.35 -17.85
N LEU A 8 -1.15 -7.77 -16.67
CA LEU A 8 0.25 -7.77 -16.29
C LEU A 8 0.69 -9.20 -15.90
N PRO A 9 0.75 -10.15 -16.85
CA PRO A 9 1.06 -11.56 -16.57
C PRO A 9 2.51 -11.82 -16.11
N ARG A 10 3.34 -10.77 -16.09
CA ARG A 10 4.74 -10.79 -15.61
C ARG A 10 4.93 -9.90 -14.37
N LEU A 11 3.85 -9.58 -13.67
CA LEU A 11 3.91 -8.72 -12.49
C LEU A 11 4.53 -9.49 -11.32
N GLU A 12 5.79 -9.25 -11.03
CA GLU A 12 6.49 -9.96 -9.94
C GLU A 12 6.42 -9.21 -8.60
N ASN A 13 6.25 -7.88 -8.65
CA ASN A 13 6.42 -6.99 -7.50
C ASN A 13 5.19 -6.09 -7.32
N ILE A 14 4.67 -6.02 -6.09
CA ILE A 14 3.65 -5.05 -5.69
C ILE A 14 4.23 -4.13 -4.62
N VAL A 15 3.99 -2.83 -4.77
CA VAL A 15 4.41 -1.80 -3.83
C VAL A 15 3.18 -1.22 -3.16
N TYR A 16 3.08 -1.39 -1.84
CA TYR A 16 2.05 -0.74 -1.03
C TYR A 16 2.63 0.48 -0.31
N GLU A 17 1.98 1.63 -0.47
CA GLU A 17 2.38 2.91 0.11
C GLU A 17 1.26 3.48 1.00
N PRO A 18 1.26 3.16 2.31
CA PRO A 18 0.18 3.53 3.22
C PRO A 18 0.03 5.05 3.45
N TRP A 19 1.06 5.83 3.16
CA TRP A 19 1.09 7.29 3.34
C TRP A 19 0.55 8.10 2.15
N ARG A 20 0.12 7.46 1.06
CA ARG A 20 -0.37 8.21 -0.09
C ARG A 20 -1.52 9.12 0.33
N VAL A 21 -1.35 10.40 0.02
CA VAL A 21 -2.32 11.45 0.31
C VAL A 21 -3.61 11.11 -0.42
N SER A 22 -4.63 10.77 0.35
CA SER A 22 -5.92 10.34 -0.17
C SER A 22 -7.01 10.57 0.85
N ARG A 23 -8.24 10.79 0.38
CA ARG A 23 -9.42 10.87 1.25
C ARG A 23 -9.53 9.59 2.08
N ARG A 24 -9.87 9.71 3.36
CA ARG A 24 -9.98 8.56 4.27
C ARG A 24 -10.89 7.46 3.76
N SER A 25 -12.04 7.82 3.18
CA SER A 25 -12.97 6.86 2.57
C SER A 25 -12.36 6.10 1.38
N LEU A 26 -11.58 6.79 0.55
CA LEU A 26 -10.87 6.19 -0.58
C LEU A 26 -9.76 5.26 -0.09
N LYS A 27 -8.96 5.68 0.91
CA LYS A 27 -7.94 4.81 1.52
C LYS A 27 -8.55 3.51 2.03
N ILE A 28 -9.62 3.59 2.81
CA ILE A 28 -10.30 2.40 3.36
C ILE A 28 -10.83 1.51 2.23
N MET A 29 -11.35 2.10 1.15
CA MET A 29 -11.80 1.34 -0.02
C MET A 29 -10.63 0.61 -0.70
N TYR A 30 -9.52 1.30 -0.96
CA TYR A 30 -8.34 0.71 -1.57
C TYR A 30 -7.70 -0.37 -0.70
N ASP A 31 -7.59 -0.16 0.62
CA ASP A 31 -7.05 -1.15 1.54
C ASP A 31 -7.89 -2.44 1.53
N LYS A 32 -9.22 -2.32 1.48
CA LYS A 32 -10.13 -3.48 1.38
C LYS A 32 -10.03 -4.19 0.03
N GLU A 33 -9.96 -3.44 -1.07
CA GLU A 33 -9.80 -4.01 -2.41
C GLU A 33 -8.47 -4.78 -2.51
N LEU A 34 -7.39 -4.18 -2.00
CA LEU A 34 -6.07 -4.80 -1.97
C LEU A 34 -6.05 -6.03 -1.04
N ALA A 35 -6.76 -6.01 0.09
CA ALA A 35 -6.85 -7.15 0.99
C ALA A 35 -7.51 -8.36 0.31
N SER A 36 -8.65 -8.17 -0.36
CA SER A 36 -9.33 -9.24 -1.11
C SER A 36 -8.48 -9.73 -2.28
N ALA A 37 -7.83 -8.80 -2.98
CA ALA A 37 -6.84 -9.09 -4.00
C ALA A 37 -5.75 -10.08 -3.53
N ILE A 38 -5.11 -9.78 -2.40
CA ILE A 38 -4.04 -10.60 -1.84
C ILE A 38 -4.56 -11.96 -1.35
N GLN A 39 -5.75 -11.98 -0.76
CA GLN A 39 -6.34 -13.21 -0.22
C GLN A 39 -6.83 -14.17 -1.31
N ASP A 40 -7.58 -13.65 -2.27
CA ASP A 40 -8.44 -14.46 -3.13
C ASP A 40 -7.93 -14.57 -4.57
N ALA A 41 -7.16 -13.58 -5.03
CA ALA A 41 -6.87 -13.42 -6.45
C ALA A 41 -5.39 -13.15 -6.76
N LEU A 42 -4.50 -13.31 -5.77
CA LEU A 42 -3.08 -13.07 -5.95
C LEU A 42 -2.49 -14.14 -6.90
N PRO A 43 -1.94 -13.73 -8.04
CA PRO A 43 -1.35 -14.67 -8.98
C PRO A 43 -0.09 -15.32 -8.40
N SER A 44 0.12 -16.60 -8.69
CA SER A 44 1.30 -17.36 -8.25
C SER A 44 2.65 -16.83 -8.76
N HIS A 45 2.64 -15.96 -9.77
CA HIS A 45 3.85 -15.32 -10.30
C HIS A 45 4.24 -14.03 -9.54
N VAL A 46 3.39 -13.51 -8.66
CA VAL A 46 3.76 -12.41 -7.76
C VAL A 46 4.62 -12.97 -6.64
N ARG A 47 5.92 -12.65 -6.66
CA ARG A 47 6.91 -13.20 -5.73
C ARG A 47 7.20 -12.28 -4.56
N THR A 48 6.87 -10.99 -4.70
CA THR A 48 7.28 -9.97 -3.75
C THR A 48 6.17 -8.95 -3.54
N VAL A 49 5.84 -8.69 -2.27
CA VAL A 49 5.09 -7.51 -1.88
C VAL A 49 5.93 -6.71 -0.91
N SER A 50 6.28 -5.49 -1.33
CA SER A 50 7.03 -4.55 -0.52
C SER A 50 6.06 -3.57 0.13
N ASN A 51 6.03 -3.56 1.46
CA ASN A 51 5.47 -2.44 2.20
C ASN A 51 6.56 -1.36 2.24
N PHE A 52 6.29 -0.25 1.58
CA PHE A 52 7.10 0.93 1.78
C PHE A 52 6.65 1.52 3.13
N GLU A 53 7.58 1.78 4.05
CA GLU A 53 7.29 2.23 5.43
C GLU A 53 7.97 3.57 5.83
N VAL A 54 8.32 4.43 4.85
CA VAL A 54 8.82 5.80 5.13
C VAL A 54 7.69 6.81 5.01
N PHE A 55 7.08 7.11 6.16
CA PHE A 55 6.19 8.25 6.33
C PHE A 55 7.05 9.53 6.45
N ASN A 56 7.00 10.41 5.44
CA ASN A 56 7.64 11.72 5.54
C ASN A 56 6.74 12.66 6.36
N ASP A 57 6.98 12.71 7.68
CA ASP A 57 6.27 13.59 8.62
C ASP A 57 6.25 15.05 8.15
N GLN A 58 7.36 15.52 7.58
CA GLN A 58 7.51 16.89 7.10
C GLN A 58 6.62 17.17 5.88
N LEU A 59 6.54 16.22 4.94
CA LEU A 59 5.63 16.28 3.80
C LEU A 59 4.18 16.27 4.26
N ALA A 60 3.84 15.40 5.21
CA ALA A 60 2.51 15.30 5.78
C ALA A 60 2.08 16.60 6.50
N LEU A 61 2.99 17.22 7.25
CA LEU A 61 2.79 18.52 7.90
C LEU A 61 2.61 19.64 6.87
N THR A 62 3.45 19.66 5.82
CA THR A 62 3.37 20.66 4.74
C THR A 62 2.03 20.58 4.02
N LEU A 63 1.61 19.39 3.63
CA LEU A 63 0.33 19.17 2.96
C LEU A 63 -0.85 19.50 3.87
N ARG A 64 -0.79 19.20 5.18
CA ARG A 64 -1.84 19.60 6.14
C ARG A 64 -1.97 21.12 6.26
N SER A 65 -0.88 21.86 6.09
CA SER A 65 -0.90 23.33 6.15
C SER A 65 -1.48 23.98 4.89
N ASP A 66 -1.59 23.24 3.79
CA ASP A 66 -2.14 23.73 2.53
C ASP A 66 -3.67 23.58 2.49
N ALA A 67 -4.36 24.72 2.32
CA ALA A 67 -5.81 24.83 2.29
C ALA A 67 -6.47 23.95 1.19
N GLN A 68 -5.76 23.63 0.11
CA GLN A 68 -6.27 22.74 -0.95
C GLN A 68 -6.46 21.30 -0.47
N TYR A 69 -5.76 20.91 0.60
CA TYR A 69 -5.77 19.56 1.12
C TYR A 69 -6.40 19.43 2.52
N TRP A 70 -6.98 20.52 3.03
CA TRP A 70 -7.75 20.52 4.28
C TRP A 70 -8.90 19.52 4.21
N GLY A 71 -8.88 18.52 5.09
CA GLY A 71 -9.89 17.44 5.16
C GLY A 71 -9.67 16.28 4.17
N LEU A 72 -8.72 16.38 3.25
CA LEU A 72 -8.35 15.30 2.32
C LEU A 72 -7.26 14.40 2.87
N ILE A 73 -6.37 14.93 3.72
CA ILE A 73 -5.19 14.20 4.16
C ILE A 73 -5.49 13.45 5.45
N THR A 74 -5.85 12.18 5.32
CA THR A 74 -5.48 11.23 6.36
C THR A 74 -3.98 10.97 6.23
N THR A 75 -3.21 11.60 7.12
CA THR A 75 -1.81 11.27 7.34
C THR A 75 -1.65 9.99 8.14
N ASN A 76 -2.73 9.22 8.38
CA ASN A 76 -2.67 8.02 9.17
C ASN A 76 -2.06 6.88 8.32
N PRO A 77 -0.82 6.45 8.60
CA PRO A 77 -0.18 5.38 7.85
C PRO A 77 -0.76 4.00 8.18
N ILE A 78 -1.71 3.91 9.13
CA ILE A 78 -2.29 2.65 9.53
C ILE A 78 -3.15 2.08 8.39
N ALA A 79 -2.72 0.95 7.86
CA ALA A 79 -3.49 0.10 6.95
C ALA A 79 -4.74 -0.46 7.64
N ASP A 80 -5.82 -0.70 6.90
CA ASP A 80 -6.97 -1.46 7.41
C ASP A 80 -6.53 -2.83 7.94
N ILE A 81 -7.07 -3.25 9.07
CA ILE A 81 -6.70 -4.51 9.73
C ILE A 81 -6.88 -5.73 8.83
N LYS A 82 -7.82 -5.68 7.87
CA LYS A 82 -8.01 -6.74 6.89
C LYS A 82 -6.83 -6.85 5.95
N LEU A 83 -6.26 -5.73 5.52
CA LEU A 83 -5.08 -5.71 4.66
C LEU A 83 -3.85 -6.24 5.41
N VAL A 84 -3.66 -5.82 6.67
CA VAL A 84 -2.59 -6.35 7.53
C VAL A 84 -2.72 -7.86 7.69
N ARG A 85 -3.94 -8.36 7.93
CA ARG A 85 -4.20 -9.80 8.03
C ARG A 85 -3.95 -10.54 6.72
N ALA A 86 -4.34 -9.96 5.58
CA ALA A 86 -4.09 -10.52 4.26
C ALA A 86 -2.58 -10.68 4.02
N PHE A 87 -1.80 -9.63 4.25
CA PHE A 87 -0.34 -9.69 4.17
C PHE A 87 0.25 -10.74 5.11
N ALA A 88 -0.16 -10.74 6.38
CA ALA A 88 0.33 -11.73 7.35
C ALA A 88 0.02 -13.17 6.90
N SER A 89 -1.18 -13.42 6.38
CA SER A 89 -1.59 -14.75 5.91
C SER A 89 -0.82 -15.23 4.67
N LYS A 90 -0.44 -14.30 3.79
CA LYS A 90 0.29 -14.59 2.55
C LYS A 90 1.80 -14.43 2.67
N SER A 91 2.31 -13.98 3.82
CA SER A 91 3.74 -13.79 4.07
C SER A 91 4.60 -15.04 3.81
N ARG A 92 4.03 -16.24 3.97
CA ARG A 92 4.70 -17.52 3.71
C ARG A 92 4.71 -17.94 2.25
N ASP A 93 3.81 -17.36 1.44
CA ASP A 93 3.69 -17.66 0.01
C ASP A 93 4.60 -16.74 -0.84
N PHE A 94 5.12 -15.67 -0.25
CA PHE A 94 6.07 -14.76 -0.92
C PHE A 94 7.51 -15.23 -0.76
N GLU A 95 8.27 -15.27 -1.86
CA GLU A 95 9.70 -15.59 -1.84
C GLU A 95 10.50 -14.52 -1.08
N HIS A 96 10.05 -13.25 -1.16
CA HIS A 96 10.64 -12.13 -0.44
C HIS A 96 9.55 -11.16 0.05
N LEU A 97 9.62 -10.77 1.33
CA LEU A 97 8.82 -9.66 1.90
C LEU A 97 9.78 -8.56 2.40
N PRO A 98 10.48 -7.85 1.49
CA PRO A 98 11.44 -6.83 1.88
C PRO A 98 10.72 -5.54 2.27
N ILE A 99 11.05 -5.02 3.44
CA ILE A 99 10.73 -3.64 3.81
C ILE A 99 11.77 -2.76 3.09
N SER A 100 11.32 -1.91 2.17
CA SER A 100 12.19 -1.00 1.43
C SER A 100 12.11 0.40 2.04
N HIS A 101 13.27 0.97 2.38
CA HIS A 101 13.37 2.32 2.93
C HIS A 101 13.81 3.29 1.82
N MET A 102 13.01 4.32 1.56
CA MET A 102 13.43 5.46 0.76
C MET A 102 14.18 6.43 1.68
N ILE A 103 15.51 6.39 1.66
CA ILE A 103 16.34 7.35 2.39
C ILE A 103 16.47 8.57 1.50
N ASP A 104 16.19 9.76 2.04
CA ASP A 104 16.45 11.01 1.34
C ASP A 104 17.95 11.09 1.01
N ALA A 105 18.28 11.19 -0.27
CA ALA A 105 19.66 11.31 -0.71
C ALA A 105 20.11 12.75 -0.41
N ARG A 106 20.81 12.93 0.72
CA ARG A 106 21.53 14.16 1.02
C ARG A 106 22.82 14.28 0.23
#